data_AF-X1FRA6-F1
#
_entry.id   AF-X1FRA6-F1
#
_cell.length_a   1.000
_cell.length_b   1.000
_cell.length_c   1.000
_cell.angle_alpha   90.00
_cell.angle_beta   90.00
_cell.angle_gamma   90.00
#
_symmetry.space_group_name_H-M   'P 1'
#
loop_
_entity.id
_entity.type
_entity.pdbx_description
1 polymer ?
#
loop_
_entity_poly.entity_id
_entity_poly.type
_entity_poly.pdbx_seq_one_letter_code
_entity_poly.pdbx_strand_id
1 'polypeptide(L)'
;AQDFSYRYPLVDGQGNFGSVDGDSAAAMRYTEIRMSKIAQELLADLDKETIDFAPNFDNSLKEPKVLPAKIPHLLLNGASGIAVGMATNIPPHNLGEVVDGAVMIIEDPQVSVEKLVAVIKGPDFPTGGIICGRMGIKSAYETGKGIIKVQAAIFTEGVDDEKNGGKKNPRIIIKELPYQTNKAKLIENIAQLVQDKKLVDITNLRDESDRKGMRVVIELRR
;
A
#
# COMPACT_ATOMS: atom_id res chain seq x y z
N ALA A 1 10.10 7.77 -1.18
CA ALA A 1 9.63 9.07 -0.71
C ALA A 1 8.11 9.11 -0.50
N GLN A 2 7.29 8.53 -1.39
CA GLN A 2 5.85 8.40 -1.16
C GLN A 2 5.52 7.19 -0.26
N ASP A 3 5.12 7.45 0.98
CA ASP A 3 4.75 6.45 1.99
C ASP A 3 3.39 5.78 1.70
N PHE A 4 2.47 6.46 1.03
CA PHE A 4 1.20 5.90 0.57
C PHE A 4 1.34 4.90 -0.59
N SER A 5 2.52 4.83 -1.22
CA SER A 5 2.81 3.94 -2.35
C SER A 5 3.71 2.77 -1.95
N TYR A 6 4.72 3.02 -1.11
CA TYR A 6 5.63 1.98 -0.61
C TYR A 6 5.37 1.69 0.86
N ARG A 7 5.21 0.41 1.21
CA ARG A 7 5.04 -0.01 2.61
C ARG A 7 6.24 0.33 3.49
N TYR A 8 7.44 0.18 2.93
CA TYR A 8 8.72 0.58 3.52
C TYR A 8 9.52 1.42 2.51
N PRO A 9 9.40 2.77 2.55
CA PRO A 9 10.07 3.65 1.61
C PRO A 9 11.60 3.52 1.64
N LEU A 10 12.22 3.27 0.48
CA LEU A 10 13.68 3.18 0.37
C LEU A 10 14.38 4.55 0.35
N VAL A 11 13.66 5.58 -0.10
CA VAL A 11 14.16 6.96 -0.22
C VAL A 11 13.48 7.83 0.82
N ASP A 12 14.28 8.42 1.70
CA ASP A 12 13.90 9.47 2.65
C ASP A 12 14.11 10.82 1.96
N GLY A 13 13.11 11.68 1.94
CA GLY A 13 13.16 12.90 1.15
C GLY A 13 12.45 14.07 1.82
N GLN A 14 12.92 15.27 1.48
CA GLN A 14 12.33 16.54 1.89
C GLN A 14 11.88 17.32 0.66
N GLY A 15 10.62 17.76 0.66
CA GLY A 15 9.98 18.46 -0.45
C GLY A 15 8.58 17.92 -0.74
N ASN A 16 7.96 18.39 -1.82
CA ASN A 16 6.67 17.87 -2.27
C ASN A 16 6.87 16.66 -3.20
N PHE A 17 6.52 15.47 -2.73
CA PHE A 17 6.57 14.22 -3.51
C PHE A 17 5.19 13.79 -4.04
N GLY A 18 4.22 14.70 -4.11
CA GLY A 18 2.84 14.40 -4.49
C GLY A 18 2.00 13.89 -3.31
N SER A 19 0.74 13.56 -3.60
CA SER A 19 -0.27 13.22 -2.60
C SER A 19 -1.17 12.08 -3.06
N VAL A 20 -1.97 11.53 -2.14
CA VAL A 20 -3.03 10.53 -2.44
C VAL A 20 -4.16 11.13 -3.30
N ASP A 21 -4.23 12.46 -3.37
CA ASP A 21 -5.12 13.19 -4.29
C ASP A 21 -4.68 13.11 -5.74
N GLY A 22 -3.46 12.63 -6.00
CA GLY A 22 -2.88 12.55 -7.33
C GLY A 22 -2.21 13.83 -7.78
N ASP A 23 -1.91 14.75 -6.86
CA ASP A 23 -1.09 15.90 -7.17
C ASP A 23 0.32 15.46 -7.56
N SER A 24 0.85 16.09 -8.62
CA SER A 24 2.21 15.85 -9.06
C SER A 24 3.23 16.34 -8.03
N ALA A 25 4.38 15.65 -7.98
CA ALA A 25 5.53 16.10 -7.21
C ALA A 25 6.07 17.44 -7.73
N ALA A 26 6.78 18.16 -6.87
CA ALA A 26 7.54 19.33 -7.29
C ALA A 26 8.68 18.95 -8.25
N ALA A 27 9.15 19.92 -9.04
CA ALA A 27 10.30 19.70 -9.92
C ALA A 27 11.56 19.30 -9.13
N MET A 28 12.41 18.47 -9.74
CA MET A 28 13.61 17.87 -9.09
C MET A 28 14.55 18.88 -8.41
N ARG A 29 14.57 20.13 -8.87
CA ARG A 29 15.39 21.22 -8.30
C ARG A 29 14.94 21.71 -6.92
N TYR A 30 13.76 21.26 -6.45
CA TYR A 30 13.16 21.68 -5.17
C TYR A 30 13.11 20.55 -4.14
N THR A 31 13.56 19.35 -4.49
CA THR A 31 13.49 18.17 -3.64
C THR A 31 14.88 17.73 -3.22
N GLU A 32 15.03 17.38 -1.96
CA GLU A 32 16.25 16.78 -1.41
C GLU A 32 15.95 15.34 -1.01
N ILE A 33 16.90 14.43 -1.23
CA ILE A 33 16.73 13.01 -0.92
C ILE A 33 18.00 12.40 -0.34
N ARG A 34 17.81 11.35 0.47
CA ARG A 34 18.84 10.44 0.95
C ARG A 34 18.30 9.02 1.07
N MET A 35 19.19 8.05 1.27
CA MET A 35 18.76 6.69 1.56
C MET A 35 18.08 6.62 2.93
N SER A 36 16.94 5.92 2.97
CA SER A 36 16.35 5.50 4.24
C SER A 36 17.26 4.48 4.95
N LYS A 37 17.05 4.28 6.24
CA LYS A 37 17.76 3.24 7.00
C LYS A 37 17.55 1.84 6.42
N ILE A 38 16.32 1.52 6.01
CA ILE A 38 16.01 0.20 5.44
C ILE A 38 16.68 -0.03 4.09
N ALA A 39 16.92 1.02 3.30
CA ALA A 39 17.68 0.91 2.06
C ALA A 39 19.15 0.56 2.28
N GLN A 40 19.74 0.99 3.41
CA GLN A 40 21.12 0.63 3.75
C GLN A 40 21.27 -0.88 3.99
N GLU A 41 20.25 -1.54 4.55
CA GLU A 41 20.23 -3.00 4.73
C GLU A 41 20.21 -3.78 3.39
N LEU A 42 19.76 -3.15 2.30
CA LEU A 42 19.83 -3.76 0.97
C LEU A 42 21.25 -3.74 0.39
N LEU A 43 22.05 -2.76 0.78
CA LEU A 43 23.41 -2.53 0.30
C LEU A 43 24.49 -3.04 1.28
N ALA A 44 24.07 -3.55 2.44
CA ALA A 44 24.99 -4.03 3.46
C ALA A 44 25.92 -5.11 2.89
N ASP A 45 27.20 -5.00 3.23
CA ASP A 45 28.27 -5.92 2.83
C ASP A 45 28.58 -5.98 1.32
N LEU A 46 28.09 -5.02 0.52
CA LEU A 46 28.36 -4.94 -0.92
C LEU A 46 29.86 -4.77 -1.24
N ASP A 47 30.62 -4.16 -0.35
CA ASP A 47 32.06 -3.92 -0.45
C ASP A 47 32.93 -5.17 -0.15
N LYS A 48 32.31 -6.26 0.33
CA LYS A 48 33.01 -7.51 0.70
C LYS A 48 33.02 -8.56 -0.41
N GLU A 49 32.90 -8.13 -1.67
CA GLU A 49 32.90 -9.00 -2.85
C GLU A 49 31.84 -10.13 -2.77
N THR A 50 30.68 -9.86 -2.17
CA THR A 50 29.63 -10.88 -1.94
C THR A 50 28.81 -11.23 -3.18
N ILE A 51 28.88 -10.40 -4.24
CA ILE A 51 28.06 -10.52 -5.45
C ILE A 51 28.87 -10.16 -6.70
N ASP A 52 28.42 -10.67 -7.85
CA ASP A 52 29.01 -10.38 -9.14
C ASP A 52 28.68 -8.98 -9.66
N PHE A 53 29.69 -8.31 -10.20
CA PHE A 53 29.56 -7.04 -10.91
C PHE A 53 29.67 -7.23 -12.42
N ALA A 54 28.91 -6.46 -13.18
CA ALA A 54 29.00 -6.37 -14.64
C ALA A 54 29.43 -4.97 -15.08
N PRO A 55 30.09 -4.81 -16.24
CA PRO A 55 30.27 -3.49 -16.84
C PRO A 55 28.92 -2.81 -17.09
N ASN A 56 28.86 -1.50 -16.89
CA ASN A 56 27.72 -0.67 -17.27
C ASN A 56 27.62 -0.52 -18.80
N PHE A 57 26.60 0.21 -19.28
CA PHE A 57 26.28 0.30 -20.71
C PHE A 57 27.42 0.80 -21.63
N ASP A 58 28.35 1.62 -21.13
CA ASP A 58 29.50 2.14 -21.88
C ASP A 58 30.84 1.51 -21.46
N ASN A 59 30.81 0.49 -20.60
CA ASN A 59 31.97 -0.19 -20.00
C ASN A 59 32.92 0.72 -19.20
N SER A 60 32.51 1.93 -18.82
CA SER A 60 33.35 2.84 -18.04
C SER A 60 33.36 2.51 -16.54
N LEU A 61 32.28 1.91 -16.04
CA LEU A 61 32.07 1.55 -14.63
C LEU A 61 31.58 0.11 -14.50
N LYS A 62 31.60 -0.40 -13.27
CA LYS A 62 30.98 -1.68 -12.92
C LYS A 62 29.76 -1.45 -12.04
N GLU A 63 28.70 -2.20 -12.28
CA GLU A 63 27.46 -2.18 -11.51
C GLU A 63 27.12 -3.58 -10.97
N PRO A 64 26.51 -3.67 -9.78
CA PRO A 64 26.13 -4.95 -9.18
C PRO A 64 24.99 -5.59 -9.97
N LYS A 65 25.06 -6.90 -10.27
CA LYS A 65 23.95 -7.61 -10.95
C LYS A 65 22.73 -7.79 -10.05
N VAL A 66 22.96 -7.98 -8.76
CA VAL A 66 21.95 -8.10 -7.71
C VAL A 66 22.46 -7.39 -6.46
N LEU A 67 21.56 -7.05 -5.55
CA LEU A 67 21.95 -6.51 -4.24
C LEU A 67 22.05 -7.66 -3.22
N PRO A 68 22.98 -7.59 -2.25
CA PRO A 68 23.09 -8.60 -1.18
C PRO A 68 21.80 -8.82 -0.38
N ALA A 69 21.00 -7.75 -0.22
CA ALA A 69 19.64 -7.76 0.32
C ALA A 69 19.42 -8.65 1.56
N LYS A 70 19.72 -8.10 2.76
CA LYS A 70 19.46 -8.80 4.04
C LYS A 70 17.97 -8.96 4.37
N ILE A 71 17.10 -8.27 3.65
CA ILE A 71 15.66 -8.29 3.84
C ILE A 71 14.95 -8.77 2.56
N PRO A 72 13.84 -9.52 2.67
CA PRO A 72 13.10 -10.06 1.54
C PRO A 72 12.26 -8.99 0.80
N HIS A 73 12.95 -8.01 0.20
CA HIS A 73 12.36 -6.78 -0.33
C HIS A 73 11.17 -6.97 -1.28
N LEU A 74 11.24 -8.00 -2.13
CA LEU A 74 10.20 -8.31 -3.11
C LEU A 74 8.83 -8.49 -2.45
N LEU A 75 8.76 -9.15 -1.29
CA LEU A 75 7.49 -9.35 -0.57
C LEU A 75 7.12 -8.13 0.26
N LEU A 76 8.11 -7.43 0.81
CA LEU A 76 7.87 -6.27 1.69
C LEU A 76 7.20 -5.12 0.97
N ASN A 77 7.68 -4.75 -0.22
CA ASN A 77 7.12 -3.65 -1.00
C ASN A 77 6.30 -4.09 -2.21
N GLY A 78 6.39 -5.37 -2.59
CA GLY A 78 5.72 -5.86 -3.77
C GLY A 78 6.40 -5.41 -5.07
N ALA A 79 5.77 -5.75 -6.18
CA ALA A 79 6.21 -5.35 -7.52
C ALA A 79 5.02 -5.37 -8.48
N SER A 80 4.91 -4.36 -9.33
CA SER A 80 3.93 -4.32 -10.41
C SER A 80 4.65 -4.00 -11.71
N GLY A 81 4.40 -4.77 -12.76
CA GLY A 81 5.08 -4.61 -14.03
C GLY A 81 4.39 -5.33 -15.17
N ILE A 82 4.50 -4.76 -16.38
CA ILE A 82 3.97 -5.32 -17.62
C ILE A 82 5.13 -5.39 -18.61
N ALA A 83 5.39 -6.58 -19.14
CA ALA A 83 6.38 -6.84 -20.16
C ALA A 83 5.70 -7.47 -21.39
N VAL A 84 6.48 -7.75 -22.44
CA VAL A 84 5.94 -8.41 -23.65
C VAL A 84 5.48 -9.82 -23.29
N GLY A 85 4.16 -10.04 -23.31
CA GLY A 85 3.54 -11.34 -23.03
C GLY A 85 3.43 -11.73 -21.55
N MET A 86 3.84 -10.86 -20.60
CA MET A 86 3.84 -11.17 -19.17
C MET A 86 3.42 -9.95 -18.34
N ALA A 87 2.79 -10.21 -17.19
CA ALA A 87 2.48 -9.19 -16.20
C ALA A 87 2.67 -9.75 -14.79
N THR A 88 3.07 -8.89 -13.86
CA THR A 88 3.22 -9.21 -12.44
C THR A 88 2.54 -8.14 -11.59
N ASN A 89 1.94 -8.58 -10.49
CA ASN A 89 1.40 -7.72 -9.45
C ASN A 89 1.47 -8.45 -8.11
N ILE A 90 2.49 -8.12 -7.32
CA ILE A 90 2.76 -8.66 -6.00
C ILE A 90 2.43 -7.56 -4.99
N PRO A 91 1.50 -7.77 -4.06
CA PRO A 91 1.18 -6.77 -3.04
C PRO A 91 2.24 -6.76 -1.92
N PRO A 92 2.38 -5.65 -1.19
CA PRO A 92 3.29 -5.54 -0.05
C PRO A 92 2.84 -6.40 1.14
N HIS A 93 3.78 -6.76 2.01
CA HIS A 93 3.57 -7.58 3.21
C HIS A 93 4.29 -7.00 4.42
N ASN A 94 3.86 -7.43 5.60
CA ASN A 94 4.45 -7.00 6.86
C ASN A 94 5.85 -7.64 7.06
N LEU A 95 6.83 -6.83 7.46
CA LEU A 95 8.20 -7.30 7.70
C LEU A 95 8.30 -8.41 8.74
N GLY A 96 7.58 -8.27 9.87
CA GLY A 96 7.62 -9.27 10.93
C GLY A 96 7.11 -10.62 10.44
N GLU A 97 5.93 -10.63 9.83
CA GLU A 97 5.32 -11.86 9.32
C GLU A 97 6.17 -12.55 8.25
N VAL A 98 6.76 -11.76 7.33
CA VAL A 98 7.62 -12.33 6.28
C VAL A 98 8.92 -12.91 6.87
N VAL A 99 9.52 -12.25 7.85
CA VAL A 99 10.71 -12.79 8.54
C VAL A 99 10.38 -14.06 9.32
N ASP A 100 9.27 -14.08 10.06
CA ASP A 100 8.80 -15.26 10.77
C ASP A 100 8.56 -16.44 9.82
N GLY A 101 7.96 -16.18 8.65
CA GLY A 101 7.79 -17.18 7.60
C GLY A 101 9.12 -17.67 7.00
N ALA A 102 10.09 -16.78 6.80
CA ALA A 102 11.42 -17.15 6.31
C ALA A 102 12.18 -18.02 7.33
N VAL A 103 12.13 -17.67 8.62
CA VAL A 103 12.71 -18.48 9.71
C VAL A 103 12.06 -19.86 9.76
N MET A 104 10.74 -19.94 9.62
CA MET A 104 10.01 -21.21 9.58
C MET A 104 10.48 -22.12 8.43
N ILE A 105 10.77 -21.56 7.25
CA ILE A 105 11.32 -22.33 6.10
C ILE A 105 12.76 -22.78 6.36
N ILE A 106 13.56 -21.98 7.06
CA ILE A 106 14.93 -22.35 7.43
C ILE A 106 14.92 -23.53 8.42
N GLU A 107 14.00 -23.51 9.40
CA GLU A 107 13.86 -24.58 10.39
C GLU A 107 13.24 -25.86 9.80
N ASP A 108 12.23 -25.73 8.94
CA ASP A 108 11.57 -26.83 8.23
C ASP A 108 11.45 -26.52 6.73
N PRO A 109 12.42 -26.95 5.91
CA PRO A 109 12.38 -26.73 4.46
C PRO A 109 11.20 -27.41 3.73
N GLN A 110 10.48 -28.33 4.40
CA GLN A 110 9.30 -29.02 3.85
C GLN A 110 7.99 -28.46 4.41
N VAL A 111 8.04 -27.30 5.08
CA VAL A 111 6.85 -26.65 5.62
C VAL A 111 5.80 -26.41 4.53
N SER A 112 4.56 -26.77 4.84
CA SER A 112 3.46 -26.58 3.90
C SER A 112 3.04 -25.12 3.80
N VAL A 113 2.50 -24.73 2.63
CA VAL A 113 1.94 -23.38 2.42
C VAL A 113 0.87 -23.06 3.46
N GLU A 114 0.08 -24.05 3.88
CA GLU A 114 -0.97 -23.86 4.89
C GLU A 114 -0.42 -23.41 6.25
N LYS A 115 0.74 -23.93 6.65
CA LYS A 115 1.44 -23.47 7.86
C LYS A 115 2.02 -22.07 7.67
N LEU A 116 2.57 -21.77 6.50
CA LEU A 116 3.09 -20.43 6.18
C LEU A 116 2.00 -19.36 6.21
N VAL A 117 0.80 -19.67 5.70
CA VAL A 117 -0.36 -18.76 5.73
C VAL A 117 -0.82 -18.44 7.15
N ALA A 118 -0.55 -19.32 8.13
CA ALA A 118 -0.87 -19.04 9.52
C ALA A 118 0.02 -17.93 10.12
N VAL A 119 1.25 -17.77 9.60
CA VAL A 119 2.21 -16.75 10.01
C VAL A 119 2.08 -15.49 9.15
N ILE A 120 2.15 -15.66 7.83
CA ILE A 120 1.92 -14.61 6.83
C ILE A 120 0.44 -14.57 6.51
N LYS A 121 -0.30 -13.75 7.26
CA LYS A 121 -1.77 -13.76 7.24
C LYS A 121 -2.33 -13.20 5.94
N GLY A 122 -1.57 -12.34 5.28
CA GLY A 122 -1.96 -11.69 4.04
C GLY A 122 -1.10 -10.46 3.72
N PRO A 123 -1.46 -9.73 2.66
CA PRO A 123 -0.85 -8.45 2.34
C PRO A 123 -1.05 -7.38 3.41
N ASP A 124 -0.11 -6.44 3.48
CA ASP A 124 -0.13 -5.26 4.36
C ASP A 124 0.06 -3.99 3.51
N PHE A 125 -1.05 -3.32 3.18
CA PHE A 125 -1.04 -2.17 2.29
C PHE A 125 -0.65 -0.88 3.02
N PRO A 126 0.17 0.00 2.40
CA PRO A 126 0.56 1.28 3.02
C PRO A 126 -0.63 2.21 3.30
N THR A 127 -1.71 2.11 2.53
CA THR A 127 -2.92 2.93 2.69
C THR A 127 -3.94 2.32 3.66
N GLY A 128 -3.64 1.15 4.22
CA GLY A 128 -4.57 0.39 5.06
C GLY A 128 -5.71 -0.23 4.24
N GLY A 129 -6.91 -0.18 4.81
CA GLY A 129 -8.11 -0.81 4.27
C GLY A 129 -8.39 -2.20 4.83
N ILE A 130 -9.52 -2.77 4.42
CA ILE A 130 -10.04 -4.03 4.94
C ILE A 130 -9.98 -5.07 3.83
N ILE A 131 -9.23 -6.15 4.06
CA ILE A 131 -9.23 -7.29 3.14
C ILE A 131 -10.48 -8.14 3.38
N CYS A 132 -11.28 -8.31 2.33
CA CYS A 132 -12.55 -9.02 2.37
C CYS A 132 -12.37 -10.48 1.92
N GLY A 133 -12.25 -11.37 2.92
CA GLY A 133 -12.14 -12.82 2.72
C GLY A 133 -10.69 -13.30 2.57
N ARG A 134 -10.48 -14.60 2.83
CA ARG A 134 -9.14 -15.23 2.87
C ARG A 134 -8.85 -16.18 1.71
N MET A 135 -9.89 -16.64 1.00
CA MET A 135 -9.73 -17.60 -0.11
C MET A 135 -8.82 -17.08 -1.22
N GLY A 136 -8.95 -15.79 -1.56
CA GLY A 136 -8.13 -15.16 -2.60
C GLY A 136 -6.64 -15.14 -2.25
N ILE A 137 -6.32 -14.92 -0.96
CA ILE A 137 -4.95 -14.95 -0.45
C ILE A 137 -4.39 -16.36 -0.53
N LYS A 138 -5.13 -17.37 -0.05
CA LYS A 138 -4.69 -18.77 -0.09
C LYS A 138 -4.39 -19.22 -1.53
N SER A 139 -5.31 -18.95 -2.47
CA SER A 139 -5.11 -19.22 -3.90
C SER A 139 -3.88 -18.52 -4.46
N ALA A 140 -3.64 -17.26 -4.10
CA ALA A 140 -2.49 -16.50 -4.56
C ALA A 140 -1.17 -17.09 -4.07
N TYR A 141 -1.11 -17.55 -2.81
CA TYR A 141 0.10 -18.16 -2.26
C TYR A 141 0.37 -19.56 -2.79
N GLU A 142 -0.67 -20.34 -3.09
CA GLU A 142 -0.50 -21.70 -3.64
C GLU A 142 -0.18 -21.71 -5.14
N THR A 143 -0.82 -20.82 -5.91
CA THR A 143 -0.77 -20.88 -7.39
C THR A 143 -0.03 -19.70 -8.03
N GLY A 144 0.32 -18.68 -7.24
CA GLY A 144 0.80 -17.39 -7.74
C GLY A 144 -0.31 -16.49 -8.30
N LYS A 145 -1.58 -16.92 -8.30
CA LYS A 145 -2.72 -16.15 -8.81
C LYS A 145 -3.91 -16.19 -7.85
N GLY A 146 -4.48 -15.03 -7.60
CA GLY A 146 -5.68 -14.91 -6.77
C GLY A 146 -6.27 -13.52 -6.84
N ILE A 147 -7.54 -13.40 -6.43
CA ILE A 147 -8.25 -12.12 -6.38
C ILE A 147 -8.44 -11.74 -4.92
N ILE A 148 -7.81 -10.64 -4.51
CA ILE A 148 -7.95 -10.09 -3.16
C ILE A 148 -8.84 -8.86 -3.25
N LYS A 149 -9.98 -8.89 -2.56
CA LYS A 149 -10.89 -7.75 -2.48
C LYS A 149 -10.47 -6.87 -1.31
N VAL A 150 -10.28 -5.59 -1.56
CA VAL A 150 -9.93 -4.59 -0.55
C VAL A 150 -11.05 -3.56 -0.49
N GLN A 151 -11.56 -3.30 0.71
CA GLN A 151 -12.61 -2.34 0.99
C GLN A 151 -12.05 -1.17 1.80
N ALA A 152 -12.63 0.02 1.61
CA ALA A 152 -12.32 1.17 2.44
C ALA A 152 -12.72 0.92 3.90
N ALA A 153 -11.90 1.39 4.86
CA ALA A 153 -12.28 1.37 6.26
C ALA A 153 -13.25 2.51 6.54
N ILE A 154 -14.47 2.17 6.93
CA ILE A 154 -15.54 3.13 7.18
C ILE A 154 -16.01 3.08 8.65
N PHE A 155 -16.41 4.24 9.16
CA PHE A 155 -17.05 4.39 10.46
C PHE A 155 -18.35 5.18 10.30
N THR A 156 -19.35 4.86 11.11
CA THR A 156 -20.63 5.59 11.14
C THR A 156 -20.69 6.48 12.36
N GLU A 157 -21.00 7.76 12.18
CA GLU A 157 -21.25 8.72 13.27
C GLU A 157 -22.73 9.19 13.22
N GLY A 158 -23.32 9.48 14.38
CA GLY A 158 -24.67 10.05 14.48
C GLY A 158 -25.83 9.07 14.28
N VAL A 159 -25.56 7.76 14.23
CA VAL A 159 -26.60 6.71 14.15
C VAL A 159 -27.24 6.45 15.53
N ASP A 160 -26.51 6.67 16.63
CA ASP A 160 -26.93 6.38 18.01
C ASP A 160 -27.35 7.63 18.84
N ASP A 161 -27.39 8.82 18.21
CA ASP A 161 -27.57 10.11 18.90
C ASP A 161 -29.01 10.39 19.38
N GLU A 162 -29.93 9.42 19.32
CA GLU A 162 -31.27 9.55 19.94
C GLU A 162 -31.20 9.77 21.47
N LYS A 163 -30.10 9.38 22.13
CA LYS A 163 -29.95 9.49 23.59
C LYS A 163 -29.57 10.88 24.11
N ASN A 164 -29.02 11.78 23.28
CA ASN A 164 -28.47 13.07 23.73
C ASN A 164 -29.15 14.32 23.13
N GLY A 165 -30.34 14.18 22.54
CA GLY A 165 -31.18 15.33 22.17
C GLY A 165 -30.68 16.19 21.00
N GLY A 166 -29.55 15.83 20.38
CA GLY A 166 -28.99 16.50 19.20
C GLY A 166 -29.40 15.80 17.91
N LYS A 167 -30.28 16.42 17.11
CA LYS A 167 -30.63 15.96 15.75
C LYS A 167 -29.42 16.09 14.81
N LYS A 168 -28.53 15.11 14.79
CA LYS A 168 -27.47 15.02 13.76
C LYS A 168 -27.89 14.04 12.68
N ASN A 169 -27.66 14.42 11.42
CA ASN A 169 -27.82 13.50 10.29
C ASN A 169 -26.80 12.36 10.40
N PRO A 170 -27.16 11.13 9.98
CA PRO A 170 -26.21 10.02 9.96
C PRO A 170 -25.07 10.32 8.97
N ARG A 171 -23.84 9.98 9.39
CA ARG A 171 -22.61 10.26 8.62
C ARG A 171 -21.82 8.98 8.42
N ILE A 172 -21.36 8.76 7.19
CA ILE A 172 -20.35 7.76 6.88
C ILE A 172 -19.01 8.47 6.75
N ILE A 173 -18.00 8.00 7.47
CA ILE A 173 -16.65 8.51 7.42
C ILE A 173 -15.73 7.46 6.85
N ILE A 174 -15.05 7.80 5.77
CA ILE A 174 -13.99 6.98 5.19
C ILE A 174 -12.67 7.44 5.82
N LYS A 175 -11.99 6.51 6.49
CA LYS A 175 -10.70 6.76 7.16
C LYS A 175 -9.52 6.24 6.33
N GLU A 176 -9.70 5.13 5.63
CA GLU A 176 -8.65 4.47 4.85
C GLU A 176 -9.21 4.05 3.50
N LEU A 177 -8.39 4.18 2.46
CA LEU A 177 -8.76 3.82 1.09
C LEU A 177 -8.05 2.55 0.65
N PRO A 178 -8.67 1.77 -0.25
CA PRO A 178 -8.00 0.67 -0.91
C PRO A 178 -6.71 1.15 -1.61
N TYR A 179 -5.70 0.27 -1.62
CA TYR A 179 -4.41 0.55 -2.24
C TYR A 179 -4.54 0.99 -3.71
N GLN A 180 -3.73 1.97 -4.11
CA GLN A 180 -3.75 2.60 -5.45
C GLN A 180 -5.08 3.30 -5.83
N THR A 181 -5.88 3.71 -4.84
CA THR A 181 -7.08 4.55 -5.08
C THR A 181 -6.72 6.03 -5.01
N ASN A 182 -7.13 6.80 -6.02
CA ASN A 182 -7.03 8.26 -6.00
C ASN A 182 -8.24 8.85 -5.25
N LYS A 183 -7.97 9.62 -4.18
CA LYS A 183 -9.03 10.18 -3.31
C LYS A 183 -9.87 11.22 -4.05
N ALA A 184 -9.26 12.15 -4.77
CA ALA A 184 -9.97 13.20 -5.52
C ALA A 184 -10.94 12.60 -6.55
N LYS A 185 -10.50 11.62 -7.34
CA LYS A 185 -11.34 10.90 -8.31
C LYS A 185 -12.46 10.11 -7.64
N LEU A 186 -12.22 9.53 -6.47
CA LEU A 186 -13.28 8.85 -5.71
C LEU A 186 -14.39 9.83 -5.32
N ILE A 187 -14.01 11.00 -4.80
CA ILE A 187 -14.95 12.06 -4.40
C ILE A 187 -15.72 12.58 -5.61
N GLU A 188 -15.03 12.84 -6.73
CA GLU A 188 -15.63 13.26 -8.00
C GLU A 188 -16.66 12.24 -8.50
N ASN A 189 -16.32 10.95 -8.50
CA ASN A 189 -17.22 9.89 -8.91
C ASN A 189 -18.46 9.80 -8.01
N ILE A 190 -18.31 9.93 -6.69
CA ILE A 190 -19.45 9.95 -5.76
C ILE A 190 -20.34 11.16 -6.06
N ALA A 191 -19.77 12.35 -6.24
CA ALA A 191 -20.52 13.55 -6.57
C ALA A 191 -21.30 13.42 -7.88
N GLN A 192 -20.69 12.83 -8.91
CA GLN A 192 -21.37 12.54 -10.17
C GLN A 192 -22.55 11.58 -9.99
N LEU A 193 -22.39 10.51 -9.19
CA LEU A 193 -23.48 9.56 -8.92
C LEU A 193 -24.65 10.19 -8.14
N VAL A 194 -24.38 11.21 -7.32
CA VAL A 194 -25.42 12.01 -6.64
C VAL A 194 -26.15 12.91 -7.64
N GLN A 195 -25.43 13.57 -8.54
CA GLN A 195 -26.02 14.40 -9.61
C GLN A 195 -26.88 13.57 -10.57
N ASP A 196 -26.42 12.37 -10.92
CA ASP A 196 -27.14 11.39 -11.75
C ASP A 196 -28.36 10.77 -11.04
N LYS A 197 -28.63 11.15 -9.78
CA LYS A 197 -29.70 10.61 -8.93
C LYS A 197 -29.63 9.09 -8.73
N LYS A 198 -28.44 8.49 -8.85
CA LYS A 198 -28.21 7.08 -8.50
C LYS A 198 -28.02 6.90 -6.99
N LEU A 199 -27.46 7.91 -6.32
CA LEU A 199 -27.29 7.96 -4.86
C LEU A 199 -28.11 9.11 -4.28
N VAL A 200 -29.40 8.87 -4.05
CA VAL A 200 -30.37 9.91 -3.63
C VAL A 200 -30.28 10.30 -2.16
N ASP A 201 -29.73 9.41 -1.33
CA ASP A 201 -29.66 9.60 0.12
C ASP A 201 -28.43 10.37 0.57
N ILE A 202 -27.53 10.77 -0.33
CA ILE A 202 -26.39 11.60 0.02
C ILE A 202 -26.79 13.08 -0.08
N THR A 203 -26.64 13.81 1.02
CA THR A 203 -26.96 15.24 1.08
C THR A 203 -25.72 16.12 0.94
N ASN A 204 -24.58 15.68 1.47
CA ASN A 204 -23.35 16.44 1.45
C ASN A 204 -22.13 15.52 1.42
N LEU A 205 -21.05 15.98 0.80
CA LEU A 205 -19.77 15.29 0.68
C LEU A 205 -18.67 16.29 1.03
N ARG A 206 -17.87 16.00 2.06
CA ARG A 206 -16.79 16.88 2.53
C ARG A 206 -15.49 16.08 2.68
N ASP A 207 -14.38 16.68 2.28
CA ASP A 207 -13.05 16.18 2.63
C ASP A 207 -12.51 16.98 3.82
N GLU A 208 -12.41 16.33 4.97
CA GLU A 208 -11.86 16.86 6.21
C GLU A 208 -10.45 16.28 6.49
N SER A 209 -9.78 15.75 5.46
CA SER A 209 -8.43 15.20 5.57
C SER A 209 -7.42 16.28 5.96
N ASP A 210 -6.56 15.98 6.92
CA ASP A 210 -5.49 16.84 7.37
C ASP A 210 -4.14 16.12 7.37
N ARG A 211 -3.10 16.74 7.95
CA ARG A 211 -1.78 16.12 8.09
C ARG A 211 -1.76 14.93 9.06
N LYS A 212 -2.76 14.78 9.93
CA LYS A 212 -2.85 13.73 10.95
C LYS A 212 -3.60 12.50 10.45
N GLY A 213 -4.45 12.64 9.43
CA GLY A 213 -5.12 11.49 8.82
C GLY A 213 -6.16 11.88 7.78
N MET A 214 -6.57 10.86 7.01
CA MET A 214 -7.62 10.99 6.02
C MET A 214 -9.00 10.92 6.69
N ARG A 215 -9.91 11.81 6.27
CA ARG A 215 -11.30 11.83 6.73
C ARG A 215 -12.22 12.37 5.65
N VAL A 216 -12.85 11.48 4.89
CA VAL A 216 -13.90 11.87 3.93
C VAL A 216 -15.26 11.62 4.56
N VAL A 217 -16.07 12.67 4.67
CA VAL A 217 -17.38 12.66 5.33
C VAL A 217 -18.49 12.68 4.28
N ILE A 218 -19.33 11.65 4.33
CA ILE A 218 -20.55 11.53 3.53
C ILE A 218 -21.73 11.72 4.48
N GLU A 219 -22.47 12.80 4.30
CA GLU A 219 -23.64 13.12 5.11
C GLU A 219 -24.90 12.61 4.41
N LEU A 220 -25.64 11.75 5.11
CA LEU A 220 -26.83 11.12 4.57
C LEU A 220 -28.08 11.95 4.89
N ARG A 221 -29.09 11.78 4.06
CA ARG A 221 -30.45 12.26 4.31
C ARG A 221 -31.03 11.45 5.47
N ARG A 222 -31.93 12.10 6.20
CA ARG A 222 -32.69 11.46 7.27
C ARG A 222 -33.78 10.56 6.71
#